data_AF-A0A963V168-F1
#
_entry.id   AF-A0A963V168-F1
#
_cell.length_a   1.000
_cell.length_b   1.000
_cell.length_c   1.000
_cell.angle_alpha   90.00
_cell.angle_beta   90.00
_cell.angle_gamma   90.00
#
_symmetry.space_group_name_H-M   'P 1'
#
loop_
_entity.id
_entity.type
_entity.pdbx_description
1 polymer ?
#
loop_
_entity_poly.entity_id
_entity_poly.type
_entity_poly.pdbx_seq_one_letter_code
_entity_poly.pdbx_strand_id
1 'polypeptide(L)'
;NNMILGVTMIATCEAFALADRLGLDRQKMFDVVSTSSGQSWSMNAYCPAPGVGPKSPADNDYKPGFAAELMLKDLRLSQQAAEAAGADTPMGSLATLLYSAFVDKEGGRGKDFSAMLQRFEGTGRS
;
A
#
# COMPACT_ATOMS: atom_id res chain seq x y z
N ASN A 1 2.40 -2.75 -14.70
CA ASN A 1 2.06 -3.62 -13.55
C ASN A 1 2.33 -2.94 -12.21
N ASN A 2 3.59 -2.74 -11.82
CA ASN A 2 3.93 -2.32 -10.45
C ASN A 2 3.43 -0.91 -10.07
N MET A 3 3.22 -0.02 -11.04
CA MET A 3 2.52 1.25 -10.79
C MET A 3 1.09 1.04 -10.24
N ILE A 4 0.31 0.16 -10.86
CA ILE A 4 -1.05 -0.18 -10.41
C ILE A 4 -0.99 -0.85 -9.03
N LEU A 5 -0.05 -1.76 -8.83
CA LEU A 5 0.15 -2.45 -7.55
C LEU A 5 0.49 -1.46 -6.42
N GLY A 6 1.44 -0.55 -6.64
CA GLY A 6 1.83 0.46 -5.66
C GLY A 6 0.66 1.38 -5.28
N VAL A 7 -0.11 1.86 -6.27
CA VAL A 7 -1.28 2.71 -6.06
C VAL A 7 -2.37 1.97 -5.28
N THR A 8 -2.74 0.77 -5.73
CA THR A 8 -3.82 -0.01 -5.10
C THR A 8 -3.45 -0.43 -3.68
N MET A 9 -2.18 -0.79 -3.42
CA MET A 9 -1.72 -1.11 -2.07
C MET A 9 -1.85 0.10 -1.12
N ILE A 10 -1.43 1.28 -1.56
CA ILE A 10 -1.61 2.52 -0.77
C ILE A 10 -3.09 2.74 -0.47
N ALA A 11 -3.96 2.69 -1.49
CA ALA A 11 -5.39 2.90 -1.31
C ALA A 11 -6.02 1.87 -0.35
N THR A 12 -5.62 0.60 -0.43
CA THR A 12 -6.05 -0.45 0.51
C THR A 12 -5.59 -0.13 1.93
N CYS A 13 -4.34 0.30 2.13
CA CYS A 13 -3.82 0.68 3.44
C CYS A 13 -4.55 1.90 4.03
N GLU A 14 -4.81 2.93 3.21
CA GLU A 14 -5.59 4.11 3.61
C GLU A 14 -7.00 3.72 4.05
N ALA A 15 -7.66 2.83 3.32
CA ALA A 15 -8.99 2.36 3.65
C ALA A 15 -9.04 1.61 4.99
N PHE A 16 -8.06 0.73 5.26
CA PHE A 16 -7.97 0.05 6.56
C PHE A 16 -7.66 1.04 7.70
N ALA A 17 -6.70 1.94 7.52
CA ALA A 17 -6.38 2.94 8.55
C ALA A 17 -7.56 3.88 8.84
N LEU A 18 -8.36 4.23 7.83
CA LEU A 18 -9.60 4.98 8.02
C LEU A 18 -10.65 4.16 8.76
N ALA A 19 -10.81 2.88 8.41
CA ALA A 19 -11.73 1.98 9.09
C ALA A 19 -11.40 1.87 10.59
N ASP A 20 -10.12 1.77 10.95
CA ASP A 20 -9.68 1.76 12.35
C ASP A 20 -10.04 3.06 13.08
N ARG A 21 -9.83 4.22 12.44
CA ARG A 21 -10.20 5.54 13.00
C ARG A 21 -11.70 5.68 13.23
N LEU A 22 -12.50 4.99 12.42
CA LEU A 22 -13.97 4.94 12.54
C LEU A 22 -14.45 3.87 13.53
N GLY A 23 -13.55 3.09 14.14
CA GLY A 23 -13.89 2.00 15.05
C GLY A 23 -14.55 0.81 14.36
N LEU A 24 -14.29 0.63 13.05
CA LEU A 24 -14.81 -0.50 12.28
C LEU A 24 -13.91 -1.72 12.47
N ASP A 25 -14.53 -2.90 12.48
CA ASP A 25 -13.81 -4.17 12.50
C ASP A 25 -13.14 -4.45 11.14
N ARG A 26 -11.84 -4.76 11.16
CA ARG A 26 -11.05 -4.98 9.94
C ARG A 26 -11.52 -6.20 9.16
N GLN A 27 -11.92 -7.28 9.83
CA GLN A 27 -12.39 -8.48 9.14
C GLN A 27 -13.71 -8.21 8.43
N LYS A 28 -14.66 -7.51 9.06
CA LYS A 28 -15.90 -7.08 8.41
C LYS A 28 -15.64 -6.15 7.22
N MET A 29 -14.67 -5.24 7.35
CA MET A 29 -14.26 -4.37 6.23
C MET A 29 -13.74 -5.23 5.05
N PHE A 30 -12.84 -6.18 5.33
CA PHE A 30 -12.32 -7.11 4.34
C PHE A 30 -13.44 -7.92 3.68
N ASP A 31 -14.35 -8.52 4.44
CA ASP A 31 -15.44 -9.36 3.92
C ASP A 31 -16.33 -8.61 2.91
N VAL A 32 -16.62 -7.34 3.20
CA VAL A 32 -17.42 -6.48 2.32
C VAL A 32 -16.60 -6.05 1.09
N VAL A 33 -15.39 -5.50 1.28
CA VAL A 33 -14.64 -4.88 0.19
C VAL A 33 -14.08 -5.92 -0.78
N SER A 34 -13.66 -7.08 -0.28
CA SER A 34 -13.07 -8.17 -1.09
C SER A 34 -14.03 -8.77 -2.12
N THR A 35 -15.34 -8.61 -1.91
CA THR A 35 -16.40 -9.12 -2.79
C THR A 35 -17.16 -8.00 -3.52
N SER A 36 -16.81 -6.74 -3.25
CA SER A 36 -17.45 -5.56 -3.83
C SER A 36 -16.56 -4.89 -4.89
N SER A 37 -16.95 -3.70 -5.37
CA SER A 37 -16.19 -2.95 -6.39
C SER A 37 -14.80 -2.49 -5.93
N GLY A 38 -14.52 -2.48 -4.63
CA GLY A 38 -13.20 -2.19 -4.08
C GLY A 38 -12.23 -3.38 -4.10
N GLN A 39 -12.65 -4.54 -4.63
CA GLN A 39 -11.79 -5.71 -4.73
C GLN A 39 -10.57 -5.42 -5.61
N SER A 40 -9.41 -5.90 -5.17
CA SER A 40 -8.14 -5.76 -5.87
C SER A 40 -7.18 -6.86 -5.42
N TRP A 41 -6.07 -7.04 -6.14
CA TRP A 41 -5.06 -8.01 -5.72
C TRP A 41 -4.48 -7.68 -4.34
N SER A 42 -4.23 -6.40 -4.05
CA SER A 42 -3.76 -5.91 -2.74
C SER A 42 -4.75 -6.20 -1.61
N MET A 43 -6.05 -6.28 -1.90
CA MET A 43 -7.06 -6.72 -0.93
C MET A 43 -7.10 -8.25 -0.82
N ASN A 44 -7.32 -8.94 -1.94
CA ASN A 44 -7.77 -10.34 -1.93
C ASN A 44 -6.65 -11.37 -1.90
N ALA A 45 -5.42 -10.99 -2.21
CA ALA A 45 -4.26 -11.89 -2.23
C ALA A 45 -3.11 -11.43 -1.34
N TYR A 46 -3.10 -10.15 -0.94
CA TYR A 46 -1.97 -9.54 -0.25
C TYR A 46 -2.41 -8.51 0.81
N CYS A 47 -3.48 -8.83 1.53
CA CYS A 47 -4.10 -7.93 2.50
C CYS A 47 -3.05 -7.32 3.45
N PRO A 48 -2.99 -5.97 3.59
CA PRO A 48 -1.96 -5.32 4.39
C PRO A 48 -2.30 -5.30 5.90
N ALA A 49 -3.48 -5.76 6.30
CA ALA A 49 -3.93 -5.79 7.69
C ALA A 49 -3.55 -7.12 8.37
N PRO A 50 -2.75 -7.11 9.45
CA PRO A 50 -2.36 -8.33 10.16
C PRO A 50 -3.57 -9.11 10.68
N GLY A 51 -3.56 -10.43 10.46
CA GLY A 51 -4.61 -11.35 10.89
C GLY A 51 -5.90 -11.30 10.06
N VAL A 52 -5.92 -10.56 8.94
CA VAL A 52 -7.12 -10.33 8.13
C VAL A 52 -6.90 -10.83 6.70
N GLY A 53 -7.86 -11.60 6.19
CA GLY A 53 -7.79 -12.14 4.83
C GLY A 53 -6.74 -13.26 4.67
N PRO A 54 -6.19 -13.48 3.47
CA PRO A 54 -5.15 -14.49 3.24
C PRO A 54 -3.84 -14.12 3.92
N LYS A 55 -3.04 -15.14 4.28
CA LYS A 55 -1.69 -14.94 4.83
C LYS A 55 -0.85 -14.05 3.92
N SER A 56 -0.30 -12.98 4.49
CA SER A 56 0.53 -12.01 3.80
C SER A 56 1.75 -11.63 4.66
N PRO A 57 2.69 -10.81 4.15
CA PRO A 57 3.77 -10.26 4.98
C PRO A 57 3.30 -9.50 6.22
N ALA A 58 2.08 -8.96 6.21
CA ALA A 58 1.50 -8.28 7.37
C ALA A 58 1.43 -9.21 8.61
N ASP A 59 1.30 -10.53 8.41
CA ASP A 59 1.26 -11.54 9.47
C ASP A 59 2.65 -11.96 9.99
N ASN A 60 3.72 -11.39 9.45
CA ASN A 60 5.11 -11.71 9.80
C ASN A 60 5.93 -10.43 9.96
N ASP A 61 5.39 -9.47 10.70
CA ASP A 61 6.01 -8.18 11.01
C ASP A 61 6.46 -7.38 9.77
N TYR A 62 5.75 -7.55 8.65
CA TYR A 62 6.09 -6.98 7.36
C TYR A 62 7.52 -7.30 6.90
N LYS A 63 8.05 -8.48 7.25
CA LYS A 63 9.26 -9.00 6.62
C LYS A 63 9.00 -9.15 5.11
N PRO A 64 9.87 -8.61 4.25
CA PRO A 64 9.53 -8.36 2.85
C PRO A 64 9.35 -9.67 2.06
N GLY A 65 8.17 -9.83 1.47
CA GLY A 65 8.00 -10.64 0.27
C GLY A 65 8.39 -9.84 -0.97
N PHE A 66 8.03 -8.56 -0.99
CA PHE A 66 8.50 -7.57 -1.95
C PHE A 66 8.88 -6.26 -1.24
N ALA A 67 10.17 -5.94 -1.22
CA ALA A 67 10.67 -4.81 -0.44
C ALA A 67 10.15 -3.45 -0.94
N ALA A 68 9.86 -2.53 0.00
CA ALA A 68 9.39 -1.20 -0.31
C ALA A 68 10.37 -0.41 -1.20
N GLU A 69 11.68 -0.63 -1.07
CA GLU A 69 12.69 -0.01 -1.95
C GLU A 69 12.56 -0.47 -3.40
N LEU A 70 12.18 -1.73 -3.62
CA LEU A 70 11.97 -2.27 -4.97
C LEU A 70 10.69 -1.71 -5.58
N MET A 71 9.63 -1.58 -4.78
CA MET A 71 8.40 -0.89 -5.21
C MET A 71 8.69 0.57 -5.59
N LEU A 72 9.42 1.31 -4.76
CA LEU A 72 9.82 2.69 -5.05
C LEU A 72 10.65 2.79 -6.34
N LYS A 73 11.61 1.87 -6.54
CA LYS A 73 12.42 1.81 -7.77
C LYS A 73 11.52 1.60 -9.00
N ASP A 74 10.57 0.68 -8.95
CA ASP A 74 9.67 0.41 -10.09
C ASP A 74 8.67 1.56 -10.34
N LEU A 75 8.21 2.23 -9.28
CA LEU A 75 7.41 3.45 -9.40
C LEU A 75 8.20 4.57 -10.09
N ARG A 76 9.45 4.82 -9.70
CA ARG A 76 10.32 5.80 -10.38
C ARG A 76 10.52 5.47 -11.86
N LEU A 77 10.73 4.19 -12.20
CA LEU A 77 10.81 3.74 -13.60
C LEU A 77 9.50 4.00 -14.36
N SER A 78 8.34 3.77 -13.73
CA SER A 78 7.05 4.08 -14.34
C SER A 78 6.85 5.57 -14.61
N GLN A 79 7.34 6.44 -13.71
CA GLN A 79 7.25 7.89 -13.88
C GLN A 79 8.18 8.41 -14.97
N GLN A 80 9.40 7.87 -15.08
CA GLN A 80 10.32 8.17 -16.18
C GLN A 80 9.71 7.76 -17.54
N ALA A 81 9.06 6.59 -17.60
CA ALA A 81 8.38 6.16 -18.82
C ALA A 81 7.17 7.04 -19.18
N ALA A 82 6.41 7.46 -18.17
CA ALA A 82 5.28 8.37 -18.35
C ALA A 82 5.73 9.73 -18.90
N GLU A 83 6.81 10.30 -18.35
CA GLU A 83 7.42 11.54 -18.84
C GLU A 83 7.89 11.41 -20.29
N ALA A 84 8.64 10.34 -20.60
CA ALA A 84 9.13 10.09 -21.96
C ALA A 84 7.99 9.89 -22.98
N ALA A 85 6.84 9.38 -22.55
CA ALA A 85 5.66 9.17 -23.39
C ALA A 85 4.69 10.38 -23.41
N GLY A 86 4.94 11.42 -22.61
CA GLY A 86 4.00 12.55 -22.45
C GLY A 86 2.64 12.13 -21.85
N ALA A 87 2.63 11.11 -20.98
CA ALA A 87 1.42 10.56 -20.38
C ALA A 87 1.25 11.02 -18.92
N ASP A 88 0.05 11.49 -18.59
CA ASP A 88 -0.28 11.85 -17.21
C ASP A 88 -0.59 10.62 -16.35
N THR A 89 0.15 10.46 -15.25
CA THR A 89 -0.04 9.36 -14.29
C THR A 89 -0.15 9.85 -12.84
N PRO A 90 -1.09 10.77 -12.52
CA PRO A 90 -1.12 11.49 -11.24
C PRO A 90 -1.14 10.57 -10.02
N MET A 91 -1.88 9.46 -10.09
CA MET A 91 -1.90 8.46 -9.01
C MET A 91 -0.55 7.77 -8.83
N GLY A 92 0.14 7.45 -9.93
CA GLY A 92 1.48 6.89 -9.92
C GLY A 92 2.52 7.88 -9.38
N SER A 93 2.40 9.16 -9.74
CA SER A 93 3.26 10.24 -9.22
C SER A 93 3.09 10.36 -7.70
N LEU A 94 1.84 10.41 -7.22
CA LEU A 94 1.55 10.48 -5.78
C LEU A 94 2.05 9.24 -5.04
N ALA A 95 1.81 8.04 -5.60
CA ALA A 95 2.34 6.80 -5.02
C ALA A 95 3.87 6.83 -4.93
N THR A 96 4.55 7.35 -5.95
CA THR A 96 6.02 7.50 -5.94
C THR A 96 6.47 8.41 -4.79
N LEU A 97 5.78 9.54 -4.58
CA LEU A 97 6.09 10.46 -3.48
C LEU A 97 5.88 9.80 -2.11
N LEU A 98 4.77 9.07 -1.93
CA LEU A 98 4.45 8.40 -0.67
C LEU A 98 5.45 7.28 -0.35
N TYR A 99 5.80 6.43 -1.32
CA TYR A 99 6.82 5.41 -1.12
C TYR A 99 8.21 6.02 -0.90
N SER A 100 8.56 7.13 -1.55
CA SER A 100 9.83 7.82 -1.29
C SER A 100 9.88 8.34 0.14
N ALA A 101 8.82 8.99 0.63
CA ALA A 101 8.75 9.43 2.03
C ALA A 101 8.88 8.25 2.99
N PHE A 102 8.16 7.16 2.72
CA PHE A 102 8.20 5.98 3.57
C PHE A 102 9.59 5.37 3.68
N VAL A 103 10.21 5.10 2.52
CA VAL A 103 11.52 4.48 2.43
C VAL A 103 12.59 5.41 2.99
N ASP A 104 12.59 6.69 2.62
CA ASP A 104 13.71 7.58 2.90
C ASP A 104 13.63 8.21 4.31
N LYS A 105 12.43 8.34 4.89
CA LYS A 105 12.21 9.17 6.10
C LYS A 105 11.40 8.51 7.21
N GLU A 106 10.61 7.49 6.92
CA GLU A 106 9.60 6.97 7.87
C GLU A 106 9.83 5.50 8.23
N GLY A 107 11.07 5.02 8.10
CA GLY A 107 11.46 3.68 8.54
C GLY A 107 10.95 2.54 7.67
N GLY A 108 10.64 2.82 6.40
CA GLY A 108 10.16 1.82 5.43
C GLY A 108 11.23 0.93 4.82
N ARG A 109 12.53 1.23 5.03
CA ARG A 109 13.63 0.41 4.49
C ARG A 109 13.62 -1.00 5.07
N GLY A 110 13.85 -1.99 4.21
CA GLY A 110 13.86 -3.40 4.59
C GLY A 110 12.49 -3.96 5.00
N LYS A 111 11.41 -3.18 4.87
CA LYS A 111 10.04 -3.65 5.08
C LYS A 111 9.37 -4.03 3.77
N ASP A 112 8.34 -4.85 3.86
CA ASP A 112 7.44 -5.13 2.75
C ASP A 112 6.73 -3.84 2.29
N PHE A 113 6.44 -3.72 1.01
CA PHE A 113 5.71 -2.57 0.45
C PHE A 113 4.30 -2.40 1.06
N SER A 114 3.67 -3.48 1.56
CA SER A 114 2.40 -3.44 2.29
C SER A 114 2.48 -2.78 3.68
N ALA A 115 3.69 -2.52 4.20
CA ALA A 115 3.90 -1.80 5.45
C ALA A 115 3.46 -0.32 5.41
N MET A 116 2.88 0.13 4.29
CA MET A 116 2.09 1.35 4.21
C MET A 116 0.98 1.45 5.25
N LEU A 117 0.39 0.34 5.67
CA LEU A 117 -0.61 0.40 6.74
C LEU A 117 -0.02 0.97 8.03
N GLN A 118 1.16 0.47 8.46
CA GLN A 118 1.86 0.97 9.65
C GLN A 118 2.16 2.48 9.55
N ARG A 119 2.52 2.94 8.35
CA ARG A 119 2.71 4.36 8.07
C ARG A 119 1.44 5.15 8.37
N PHE A 120 0.29 4.72 7.86
CA PHE A 120 -0.97 5.46 8.03
C PHE A 120 -1.51 5.39 9.47
N GLU A 121 -1.36 4.26 10.14
CA GLU A 121 -1.68 4.11 11.58
C GLU A 121 -0.91 5.11 12.44
N GLY A 122 0.39 5.31 12.16
CA GLY A 122 1.27 6.22 12.89
C GLY A 122 1.00 7.72 12.67
N THR A 123 0.18 8.10 11.69
CA THR A 123 -0.12 9.52 11.37
C THR A 123 -1.24 10.15 12.21
N GLY A 124 -1.52 9.60 13.39
CA GLY A 124 -2.40 10.25 14.36
C GLY A 124 -1.79 11.57 14.81
N ARG A 125 -2.36 12.70 14.38
CA ARG A 125 -2.01 14.03 14.93
C ARG A 125 -2.21 13.98 16.45
N SER A 126 -1.12 14.20 17.20
CA SER A 126 -1.17 14.73 18.56
C SER A 126 -1.88 16.08 18.57
#